data_AF-A0A0G1N1R5-F1
#
_entry.id   AF-A0A0G1N1R5-F1
#
_cell.length_a   1.000
_cell.length_b   1.000
_cell.length_c   1.000
_cell.angle_alpha   90.00
_cell.angle_beta   90.00
_cell.angle_gamma   90.00
#
_symmetry.space_group_name_H-M   'P 1'
#
loop_
_entity.id
_entity.type
_entity.pdbx_description
1 polymer ?
#
loop_
_entity_poly.entity_id
_entity_poly.type
_entity_poly.pdbx_seq_one_letter_code
_entity_poly.pdbx_strand_id
1 'polypeptide(L)'
;YFYWPVYSTMNREFSKGLRLYLTPHARVQSTFGGHYDLAAYLVILLPLLLALTFAQKNKFLKTVMWAVHLMGMWLMVMTAARTSFVAYLVGSALVIVGWSLTKTGWWQRIGWSIKQFLLLDVLILMIMINFGDDLYNRFLQTLEQYPELHTIYHRLNREKNHYTEKLIVALGIKKLEVAKPVDGVSVDQAAVMESRQITDVTKIDQVLVPSDERPSSEKPSDVFVDVPDQVIVNTTNSDGSVTTSIVEKDRVWSENALKHGLSLGIRLDTLWPRAVAGFLRNPFFGSGYATLNKEGPSQFTEAESTDNNFLRTLGETGALGFITFYGIIILAIKMAWKLTQTAKGWEKAIGWGIIGGSVGLLINALYIDVYAASKVAFTYWAVIGLLNGAVNLNQAKFSISNTLKASATKLEQATPSKKTKRLFKHRRATTLK
;
A
#
# COMPACT_ATOMS: atom_id res chain seq x y z
N TYR A 1 -11.48 11.77 -22.18
CA TYR A 1 -10.29 11.49 -21.36
C TYR A 1 -9.37 12.68 -21.47
N PHE A 2 -8.76 13.16 -20.38
CA PHE A 2 -8.09 14.48 -20.37
C PHE A 2 -6.58 14.44 -20.68
N TYR A 3 -6.00 13.25 -20.91
CA TYR A 3 -4.59 13.06 -21.26
C TYR A 3 -3.62 13.81 -20.32
N TRP A 4 -3.91 13.74 -19.01
CA TRP A 4 -3.08 14.40 -18.00
C TRP A 4 -1.63 13.95 -18.10
N PRO A 5 -0.66 14.88 -17.99
CA PRO A 5 0.75 14.54 -18.06
C PRO A 5 1.18 13.71 -16.86
N VAL A 6 2.11 12.79 -17.10
CA VAL A 6 2.74 11.94 -16.09
C VAL A 6 4.25 11.98 -16.31
N TYR A 7 4.97 12.17 -15.21
CA TYR A 7 6.42 12.06 -15.19
C TYR A 7 6.76 10.93 -14.23
N SER A 8 7.31 9.86 -14.78
CA SER A 8 7.65 8.67 -14.01
C SER A 8 9.13 8.67 -13.65
N THR A 9 9.42 8.37 -12.39
CA THR A 9 10.78 8.07 -11.94
C THR A 9 11.01 6.58 -11.73
N MET A 10 10.05 5.71 -12.09
CA MET A 10 10.18 4.27 -11.91
C MET A 10 11.20 3.66 -12.88
N ASN A 11 11.20 4.16 -14.11
CA ASN A 11 12.05 3.68 -15.18
C ASN A 11 13.17 4.69 -15.44
N ARG A 12 14.39 4.19 -15.69
CA ARG A 12 15.58 5.01 -15.94
C ARG A 12 15.39 5.95 -17.14
N GLU A 13 14.79 5.46 -18.22
CA GLU A 13 14.54 6.24 -19.43
C GLU A 13 13.47 7.31 -19.21
N PHE A 14 12.38 6.98 -18.50
CA PHE A 14 11.33 7.96 -18.20
C PHE A 14 11.80 9.05 -17.23
N SER A 15 12.71 8.71 -16.32
CA SER A 15 13.27 9.66 -15.36
C SER A 15 14.13 10.77 -15.97
N LYS A 16 14.46 10.68 -17.26
CA LYS A 16 15.13 11.74 -18.04
C LYS A 16 14.21 12.92 -18.40
N GLY A 17 12.96 12.91 -17.94
CA GLY A 17 11.99 13.98 -18.17
C GLY A 17 11.06 13.74 -19.35
N LEU A 18 10.90 12.48 -19.80
CA LEU A 18 9.97 12.14 -20.86
C LEU A 18 8.54 12.48 -20.44
N ARG A 19 7.82 13.26 -21.27
CA ARG A 19 6.44 13.64 -21.03
C ARG A 19 5.51 12.48 -21.39
N LEU A 20 5.09 11.72 -20.39
CA LEU A 20 4.05 10.71 -20.57
C LEU A 20 2.67 11.33 -20.43
N TYR A 21 1.63 10.68 -20.96
CA TYR A 21 0.24 11.03 -20.67
C TYR A 21 -0.58 9.78 -20.35
N LEU A 22 -1.50 9.90 -19.38
CA LEU A 22 -2.35 8.77 -18.99
C LEU A 22 -3.29 8.36 -20.14
N THR A 23 -3.61 7.07 -20.22
CA THR A 23 -4.63 6.50 -21.12
C THR A 23 -5.81 5.95 -20.29
N PRO A 24 -6.96 5.62 -20.90
CA PRO A 24 -8.16 5.13 -20.18
C PRO A 24 -7.91 3.97 -19.21
N HIS A 25 -6.89 3.16 -19.44
CA HIS A 25 -6.52 2.00 -18.60
C HIS A 25 -5.18 2.18 -17.89
N ALA A 26 -4.52 3.33 -18.06
CA ALA A 26 -3.24 3.60 -17.39
C ALA A 26 -3.46 3.75 -15.88
N ARG A 27 -2.64 3.04 -15.11
CA ARG A 27 -2.60 3.19 -13.66
C ARG A 27 -2.00 4.53 -13.28
N VAL A 28 -2.59 5.17 -12.28
CA VAL A 28 -2.07 6.44 -11.76
C VAL A 28 -0.74 6.18 -11.07
N GLN A 29 0.34 6.68 -11.66
CA GLN A 29 1.65 6.72 -11.05
C GLN A 29 1.76 7.95 -10.14
N SER A 30 2.67 7.91 -9.18
CA SER A 30 2.90 9.00 -8.25
C SER A 30 4.37 9.38 -8.25
N THR A 31 4.69 10.59 -7.77
CA THR A 31 6.06 10.93 -7.33
C THR A 31 6.59 9.93 -6.29
N PHE A 32 5.68 9.15 -5.69
CA PHE A 32 5.95 8.00 -4.82
C PHE A 32 6.38 6.71 -5.53
N GLY A 33 6.73 6.73 -6.83
CA GLY A 33 7.15 5.53 -7.56
C GLY A 33 5.96 4.82 -8.20
N GLY A 34 5.91 3.49 -8.10
CA GLY A 34 4.86 2.72 -8.75
C GLY A 34 3.51 2.78 -8.08
N HIS A 35 2.48 2.33 -8.80
CA HIS A 35 1.13 2.22 -8.27
C HIS A 35 1.07 1.29 -7.04
N TYR A 36 1.89 0.24 -7.01
CA TYR A 36 2.04 -0.63 -5.84
C TYR A 36 2.71 0.08 -4.64
N ASP A 37 3.74 0.89 -4.89
CA ASP A 37 4.41 1.68 -3.83
C ASP A 37 3.47 2.71 -3.24
N LEU A 38 2.71 3.41 -4.09
CA LEU A 38 1.67 4.35 -3.67
C LEU A 38 0.60 3.63 -2.82
N ALA A 39 0.13 2.47 -3.27
CA ALA A 39 -0.85 1.69 -2.53
C ALA A 39 -0.30 1.25 -1.16
N ALA A 40 0.92 0.73 -1.10
CA ALA A 40 1.59 0.35 0.14
C ALA A 40 1.80 1.54 1.10
N TYR A 41 2.14 2.71 0.57
CA TYR A 41 2.20 3.96 1.34
C TYR A 41 0.84 4.30 1.97
N LEU A 42 -0.25 4.19 1.19
CA LEU A 42 -1.61 4.43 1.68
C LEU A 42 -2.06 3.38 2.71
N VAL A 43 -1.61 2.12 2.60
CA VAL A 43 -1.86 1.07 3.61
C VAL A 43 -1.33 1.49 5.00
N ILE A 44 -0.24 2.26 5.06
CA ILE A 44 0.30 2.78 6.32
C ILE A 44 -0.55 3.96 6.83
N LEU A 45 -0.79 4.94 5.95
CA LEU A 45 -1.34 6.23 6.39
C LEU A 45 -2.84 6.26 6.55
N LEU A 46 -3.62 5.51 5.76
CA LEU A 46 -5.08 5.56 5.86
C LEU A 46 -5.60 5.01 7.20
N PRO A 47 -5.14 3.85 7.71
CA PRO A 47 -5.52 3.39 9.05
C PRO A 47 -5.11 4.38 10.15
N LEU A 48 -3.93 4.99 10.03
CA LEU A 48 -3.47 6.02 10.97
C LEU A 48 -4.37 7.26 10.94
N LEU A 49 -4.70 7.77 9.76
CA LEU A 49 -5.58 8.92 9.59
C LEU A 49 -7.00 8.61 10.09
N LEU A 50 -7.51 7.41 9.83
CA LEU A 50 -8.81 6.95 10.34
C LEU A 50 -8.86 6.97 11.86
N ALA A 51 -7.83 6.40 12.51
CA ALA A 51 -7.73 6.38 13.97
C ALA A 51 -7.68 7.80 14.55
N LEU A 52 -6.87 8.69 13.96
CA LEU A 52 -6.76 10.08 14.39
C LEU A 52 -8.09 10.83 14.20
N THR A 53 -8.84 10.52 13.13
CA THR A 53 -10.17 11.09 12.87
C THR A 53 -11.17 10.71 13.96
N PHE A 54 -11.08 9.48 14.50
CA PHE A 54 -11.92 9.04 15.61
C PHE A 54 -11.56 9.72 16.94
N ALA A 55 -10.28 10.04 17.16
CA ALA A 55 -9.83 10.80 18.33
C ALA A 55 -10.20 12.28 18.29
N GLN A 56 -10.43 12.84 17.10
CA GLN A 56 -10.54 14.28 16.94
C GLN A 56 -11.87 14.86 17.46
N LYS A 57 -11.77 15.91 18.28
CA LYS A 57 -12.92 16.59 18.92
C LYS A 57 -13.42 17.79 18.12
N ASN A 58 -12.52 18.53 17.48
CA ASN A 58 -12.89 19.68 16.65
C ASN A 58 -13.61 19.18 15.38
N LYS A 59 -14.87 19.59 15.19
CA LYS A 59 -15.71 19.15 14.08
C LYS A 59 -15.13 19.55 12.71
N PHE A 60 -14.56 20.74 12.57
CA PHE A 60 -13.96 21.20 11.33
C PHE A 60 -12.76 20.32 10.95
N LEU A 61 -11.79 20.16 11.85
CA LEU A 61 -10.62 19.34 11.56
C LEU A 61 -11.01 17.88 11.31
N LYS A 62 -12.01 17.36 12.05
CA LYS A 62 -12.54 16.01 11.83
C LYS A 62 -13.13 15.85 10.42
N THR A 63 -13.87 16.84 9.92
CA THR A 63 -14.40 16.84 8.55
C THR A 63 -13.27 16.89 7.52
N VAL A 64 -12.26 17.73 7.73
CA VAL A 64 -11.08 17.80 6.85
C VAL A 64 -10.35 16.46 6.82
N MET A 65 -10.14 15.82 7.96
CA MET A 65 -9.48 14.50 8.01
C MET A 65 -10.29 13.40 7.33
N TRP A 66 -11.62 13.41 7.47
CA TRP A 66 -12.50 12.52 6.70
C TRP A 66 -12.42 12.79 5.19
N ALA A 67 -12.35 14.05 4.77
CA ALA A 67 -12.20 14.40 3.35
C ALA A 67 -10.86 13.92 2.80
N VAL A 68 -9.76 14.12 3.54
CA VAL A 68 -8.43 13.61 3.17
C VAL A 68 -8.42 12.08 3.12
N HIS A 69 -9.06 11.41 4.08
CA HIS A 69 -9.20 9.96 4.07
C HIS A 69 -10.03 9.50 2.85
N LEU A 70 -11.10 10.20 2.49
CA LEU A 70 -11.91 9.90 1.31
C LEU A 70 -11.11 10.03 0.01
N MET A 71 -10.33 11.10 -0.13
CA MET A 71 -9.41 11.27 -1.27
C MET A 71 -8.35 10.17 -1.31
N GLY A 72 -7.82 9.77 -0.16
CA GLY A 72 -6.87 8.67 -0.05
C GLY A 72 -7.48 7.31 -0.38
N MET A 73 -8.74 7.05 0.00
CA MET A 73 -9.49 5.85 -0.44
C MET A 73 -9.70 5.85 -1.95
N TRP A 74 -10.03 7.01 -2.53
CA TRP A 74 -10.15 7.14 -3.98
C TRP A 74 -8.81 6.82 -4.67
N LEU A 75 -7.70 7.40 -4.19
CA LEU A 75 -6.36 7.07 -4.70
C LEU A 75 -6.04 5.57 -4.56
N MET A 76 -6.38 4.95 -3.42
CA MET A 76 -6.20 3.51 -3.21
C MET A 76 -6.90 2.69 -4.29
N VAL A 77 -8.16 3.01 -4.61
CA VAL A 77 -8.92 2.31 -5.66
C VAL A 77 -8.27 2.54 -7.04
N MET A 78 -7.83 3.76 -7.33
CA MET A 78 -7.17 4.12 -8.59
C MET A 78 -5.80 3.42 -8.80
N THR A 79 -5.18 2.89 -7.74
CA THR A 79 -3.93 2.12 -7.87
C THR A 79 -4.12 0.74 -8.49
N ALA A 80 -5.35 0.20 -8.45
CA ALA A 80 -5.69 -1.15 -8.87
C ALA A 80 -4.82 -2.26 -8.22
N ALA A 81 -4.27 -2.00 -7.04
CA ALA A 81 -3.46 -2.94 -6.27
C ALA A 81 -4.34 -3.79 -5.32
N ARG A 82 -4.77 -4.97 -5.78
CA ARG A 82 -5.69 -5.88 -5.05
C ARG A 82 -5.22 -6.19 -3.62
N THR A 83 -3.97 -6.62 -3.46
CA THR A 83 -3.40 -7.02 -2.18
C THR A 83 -3.30 -5.85 -1.21
N SER A 84 -2.91 -4.68 -1.71
CA SER A 84 -2.86 -3.44 -0.92
C SER A 84 -4.25 -2.96 -0.52
N PHE A 85 -5.24 -3.11 -1.39
CA PHE A 85 -6.64 -2.80 -1.06
C PHE A 85 -7.15 -3.70 0.07
N VAL A 86 -6.93 -5.02 0.01
CA VAL A 86 -7.28 -5.96 1.09
C VAL A 86 -6.53 -5.62 2.39
N ALA A 87 -5.23 -5.35 2.29
CA ALA A 87 -4.42 -4.93 3.42
C ALA A 87 -4.97 -3.66 4.11
N TYR A 88 -5.41 -2.68 3.33
CA TYR A 88 -6.07 -1.48 3.83
C TYR A 88 -7.41 -1.77 4.52
N LEU A 89 -8.24 -2.66 3.95
CA LEU A 89 -9.50 -3.08 4.58
C LEU A 89 -9.24 -3.73 5.94
N VAL A 90 -8.29 -4.66 6.02
CA VAL A 90 -7.93 -5.32 7.29
C VAL A 90 -7.35 -4.32 8.29
N GLY A 91 -6.44 -3.44 7.85
CA GLY A 91 -5.87 -2.39 8.71
C GLY A 91 -6.94 -1.44 9.27
N SER A 92 -7.89 -1.02 8.44
CA SER A 92 -9.01 -0.17 8.84
C SER A 92 -10.00 -0.90 9.75
N ALA A 93 -10.24 -2.18 9.52
CA ALA A 93 -11.06 -3.02 10.37
C ALA A 93 -10.47 -3.14 11.78
N LEU A 94 -9.15 -3.33 11.90
CA LEU A 94 -8.46 -3.34 13.19
C LEU A 94 -8.59 -2.00 13.92
N VAL A 95 -8.50 -0.87 13.20
CA VAL A 95 -8.71 0.46 13.78
C VAL A 95 -10.15 0.64 14.27
N ILE A 96 -11.15 0.22 13.50
CA ILE A 96 -12.56 0.30 13.89
C ILE A 96 -12.81 -0.59 15.11
N VAL A 97 -12.48 -1.87 15.04
CA VAL A 97 -12.69 -2.80 16.15
C VAL A 97 -11.92 -2.36 17.39
N GLY A 98 -10.66 -1.95 17.22
CA GLY A 98 -9.84 -1.46 18.32
C GLY A 98 -10.38 -0.18 18.97
N TRP A 99 -10.86 0.77 18.17
CA TRP A 99 -11.47 1.99 18.70
C TRP A 99 -12.81 1.72 19.38
N SER A 100 -13.58 0.73 18.90
CA SER A 100 -14.86 0.36 19.52
C SER A 100 -14.68 -0.15 20.95
N LEU A 101 -13.51 -0.73 21.30
CA LEU A 101 -13.18 -1.12 22.68
C LEU A 101 -13.19 0.05 23.68
N THR A 102 -13.18 1.30 23.20
CA THR A 102 -13.35 2.48 24.07
C THR A 102 -14.78 2.68 24.55
N LYS A 103 -15.77 1.97 24.01
CA LYS A 103 -17.18 2.04 24.44
C LYS A 103 -17.43 1.13 25.64
N THR A 104 -18.31 1.57 26.54
CA THR A 104 -18.54 0.89 27.84
C THR A 104 -19.36 -0.39 27.70
N GLY A 105 -20.43 -0.40 26.89
CA GLY A 105 -21.30 -1.57 26.72
C GLY A 105 -21.01 -2.41 25.48
N TRP A 106 -21.11 -3.74 25.57
CA TRP A 106 -20.90 -4.68 24.45
C TRP A 106 -21.72 -4.33 23.21
N TRP A 107 -23.02 -4.08 23.37
CA TRP A 107 -23.90 -3.66 22.26
C TRP A 107 -23.54 -2.31 21.67
N GLN A 108 -22.99 -1.38 22.47
CA GLN A 108 -22.50 -0.10 21.96
C GLN A 108 -21.21 -0.28 21.15
N ARG A 109 -20.35 -1.24 21.51
CA ARG A 109 -19.15 -1.59 20.74
C ARG A 109 -19.55 -2.11 19.37
N ILE A 110 -20.42 -3.12 19.34
CA ILE A 110 -20.92 -3.74 18.11
C ILE A 110 -21.65 -2.70 17.26
N GLY A 111 -22.63 -1.97 17.81
CA GLY A 111 -23.41 -0.99 17.06
C GLY A 111 -22.53 0.15 16.49
N TRP A 112 -21.53 0.60 17.25
CA TRP A 112 -20.58 1.61 16.74
C TRP A 112 -19.71 1.05 15.61
N SER A 113 -19.17 -0.16 15.77
CA SER A 113 -18.37 -0.84 14.74
C SER A 113 -19.18 -1.04 13.46
N ILE A 114 -20.39 -1.60 13.54
CA ILE A 114 -21.27 -1.81 12.39
C ILE A 114 -21.52 -0.48 11.65
N LYS A 115 -21.81 0.60 12.39
CA LYS A 115 -22.00 1.92 11.79
C LYS A 115 -20.75 2.40 11.04
N GLN A 116 -19.55 2.17 11.56
CA GLN A 116 -18.32 2.59 10.89
C GLN A 116 -18.01 1.72 9.67
N PHE A 117 -18.22 0.41 9.76
CA PHE A 117 -18.08 -0.50 8.61
C PHE A 117 -19.06 -0.12 7.51
N LEU A 118 -20.35 0.02 7.81
CA LEU A 118 -21.34 0.46 6.83
C LEU A 118 -20.97 1.80 6.18
N LEU A 119 -20.45 2.76 6.95
CA LEU A 119 -19.99 4.03 6.39
C LEU A 119 -18.83 3.82 5.40
N LEU A 120 -17.80 3.05 5.78
CA LEU A 120 -16.68 2.77 4.88
C LEU A 120 -17.11 1.97 3.66
N ASP A 121 -17.95 0.95 3.83
CA ASP A 121 -18.44 0.10 2.75
C ASP A 121 -19.25 0.91 1.74
N VAL A 122 -20.13 1.82 2.20
CA VAL A 122 -20.88 2.72 1.31
C VAL A 122 -19.93 3.65 0.55
N LEU A 123 -18.94 4.25 1.22
CA LEU A 123 -17.99 5.14 0.56
C LEU A 123 -17.12 4.40 -0.46
N ILE A 124 -16.64 3.21 -0.11
CA ILE A 124 -15.85 2.34 -0.99
C ILE A 124 -16.71 1.90 -2.17
N LEU A 125 -17.95 1.46 -1.96
CA LEU A 125 -18.87 1.06 -3.02
C LEU A 125 -19.14 2.23 -3.98
N MET A 126 -19.40 3.43 -3.45
CA MET A 126 -19.55 4.63 -4.27
C MET A 126 -18.30 4.89 -5.11
N ILE A 127 -17.10 4.80 -4.54
CA ILE A 127 -15.86 4.97 -5.28
C ILE A 127 -15.69 3.86 -6.33
N MET A 128 -15.94 2.60 -5.98
CA MET A 128 -15.79 1.44 -6.86
C MET A 128 -16.73 1.51 -8.07
N ILE A 129 -17.97 1.96 -7.88
CA ILE A 129 -18.94 2.14 -8.97
C ILE A 129 -18.51 3.27 -9.93
N ASN A 130 -17.88 4.32 -9.40
CA ASN A 130 -17.51 5.49 -10.19
C ASN A 130 -16.13 5.38 -10.84
N PHE A 131 -15.18 4.69 -10.19
CA PHE A 131 -13.75 4.72 -10.54
C PHE A 131 -13.05 3.35 -10.43
N GLY A 132 -13.76 2.31 -9.99
CA GLY A 132 -13.16 1.02 -9.63
C GLY A 132 -13.03 0.00 -10.74
N ASP A 133 -13.29 0.36 -12.00
CA ASP A 133 -13.33 -0.58 -13.13
C ASP A 133 -12.06 -1.46 -13.22
N ASP A 134 -10.86 -0.87 -13.14
CA ASP A 134 -9.60 -1.63 -13.23
C ASP A 134 -9.41 -2.55 -12.01
N LEU A 135 -9.60 -2.03 -10.78
CA LEU A 135 -9.47 -2.84 -9.57
C LEU A 135 -10.48 -4.00 -9.56
N TYR A 136 -11.70 -3.73 -9.99
CA TYR A 136 -12.76 -4.73 -10.08
C TYR A 136 -12.44 -5.81 -11.12
N ASN A 137 -12.07 -5.42 -12.34
CA ASN A 137 -11.69 -6.37 -13.40
C ASN A 137 -10.54 -7.27 -12.95
N ARG A 138 -9.56 -6.72 -12.22
CA ARG A 138 -8.48 -7.52 -11.63
C ARG A 138 -9.00 -8.46 -10.54
N PHE A 139 -9.91 -8.03 -9.66
CA PHE A 139 -10.50 -8.95 -8.67
C PHE A 139 -11.22 -10.11 -9.36
N LEU A 140 -11.96 -9.82 -10.44
CA LEU A 140 -12.62 -10.84 -11.23
C LEU A 140 -11.65 -11.76 -11.97
N GLN A 141 -10.53 -11.26 -12.45
CA GLN A 141 -9.48 -12.09 -13.05
C GLN A 141 -8.97 -13.14 -12.05
N THR A 142 -8.84 -12.79 -10.77
CA THR A 142 -8.51 -13.75 -9.71
C THR A 142 -9.66 -14.71 -9.40
N LEU A 143 -10.90 -14.30 -9.67
CA LEU A 143 -12.12 -15.04 -9.43
C LEU A 143 -12.73 -15.57 -10.73
N GLU A 144 -11.92 -15.81 -11.78
CA GLU A 144 -12.35 -16.28 -13.12
C GLU A 144 -13.27 -17.53 -13.06
N GLN A 145 -13.24 -18.24 -11.94
CA GLN A 145 -14.07 -19.40 -11.64
C GLN A 145 -15.51 -19.07 -11.19
N TYR A 146 -15.91 -17.80 -11.04
CA TYR A 146 -17.22 -17.37 -10.53
C TYR A 146 -17.98 -16.44 -11.51
N PRO A 147 -18.57 -16.98 -12.59
CA PRO A 147 -19.21 -16.19 -13.66
C PRO A 147 -20.42 -15.35 -13.20
N GLU A 148 -21.09 -15.73 -12.12
CA GLU A 148 -22.26 -15.00 -11.60
C GLU A 148 -21.89 -13.58 -11.11
N LEU A 149 -20.75 -13.44 -10.42
CA LEU A 149 -20.27 -12.14 -9.92
C LEU A 149 -19.94 -11.17 -11.06
N HIS A 150 -19.44 -11.69 -12.18
CA HIS A 150 -19.12 -10.93 -13.38
C HIS A 150 -20.37 -10.24 -13.97
N THR A 151 -21.51 -10.93 -13.99
CA THR A 151 -22.72 -10.39 -14.64
C THR A 151 -23.37 -9.22 -13.89
N ILE A 152 -23.34 -9.23 -12.55
CA ILE A 152 -24.02 -8.22 -11.72
C ILE A 152 -23.32 -6.86 -11.84
N TYR A 153 -21.99 -6.82 -11.71
CA TYR A 153 -21.26 -5.56 -11.79
C TYR A 153 -21.34 -4.93 -13.17
N HIS A 154 -21.13 -5.69 -14.25
CA HIS A 154 -21.24 -5.14 -15.59
C HIS A 154 -22.66 -4.68 -15.92
N ARG A 155 -23.70 -5.24 -15.28
CA ARG A 155 -25.06 -4.71 -15.37
C ARG A 155 -25.16 -3.35 -14.70
N LEU A 156 -24.74 -3.24 -13.43
CA LEU A 156 -24.76 -1.98 -12.68
C LEU A 156 -23.93 -0.88 -13.34
N ASN A 157 -22.73 -1.21 -13.85
CA ASN A 157 -21.87 -0.24 -14.51
C ASN A 157 -22.44 0.21 -15.87
N ARG A 158 -23.06 -0.71 -16.64
CA ARG A 158 -23.78 -0.35 -17.87
C ARG A 158 -24.98 0.56 -17.59
N GLU A 159 -25.79 0.24 -16.60
CA GLU A 159 -26.92 1.09 -16.20
C GLU A 159 -26.43 2.47 -15.76
N LYS A 160 -25.39 2.54 -14.90
CA LYS A 160 -24.77 3.82 -14.49
C LYS A 160 -24.32 4.64 -15.70
N ASN A 161 -23.56 4.03 -16.61
CA ASN A 161 -23.04 4.72 -17.79
C ASN A 161 -24.18 5.25 -18.67
N HIS A 162 -25.24 4.46 -18.87
CA HIS A 162 -26.45 4.88 -19.59
C HIS A 162 -27.14 6.09 -18.94
N TYR A 163 -27.33 6.08 -17.62
CA TYR A 163 -27.92 7.22 -16.91
C TYR A 163 -27.02 8.45 -16.91
N THR A 164 -25.71 8.26 -16.77
CA THR A 164 -24.71 9.34 -16.78
C THR A 164 -24.68 10.00 -18.16
N GLU A 165 -24.70 9.22 -19.24
CA GLU A 165 -24.78 9.75 -20.61
C GLU A 165 -26.08 10.51 -20.85
N LYS A 166 -27.23 9.96 -20.41
CA LYS A 166 -28.51 10.69 -20.47
C LYS A 166 -28.48 12.00 -19.71
N LEU A 167 -27.87 12.04 -18.52
CA LEU A 167 -27.75 13.24 -17.71
C LEU A 167 -26.84 14.29 -18.38
N ILE A 168 -25.70 13.86 -18.94
CA ILE A 168 -24.77 14.73 -19.67
C ILE A 168 -25.47 15.37 -20.88
N VAL A 169 -26.23 14.56 -21.64
CA VAL A 169 -27.03 15.04 -22.78
C VAL A 169 -28.12 16.00 -22.31
N ALA A 170 -28.86 15.66 -21.23
CA ALA A 170 -29.93 16.49 -20.69
C ALA A 170 -29.44 17.83 -20.13
N LEU A 171 -28.25 17.86 -19.52
CA LEU A 171 -27.62 19.08 -19.00
C LEU A 171 -26.92 19.91 -20.09
N GLY A 172 -26.93 19.46 -21.35
CA GLY A 172 -26.24 20.14 -22.45
C GLY A 172 -24.72 20.24 -22.26
N ILE A 173 -24.14 19.41 -21.40
CA ILE A 173 -22.71 19.43 -21.10
C ILE A 173 -21.99 18.82 -22.31
N LYS A 174 -21.39 19.67 -23.14
CA LYS A 174 -20.51 19.19 -24.22
C LYS A 174 -19.38 18.39 -23.61
N LYS A 175 -19.21 17.14 -24.07
CA LYS A 175 -18.10 16.29 -23.67
C LYS A 175 -16.80 17.02 -24.03
N LEU A 176 -15.97 17.30 -23.03
CA LEU A 176 -14.70 17.99 -23.27
C LEU A 176 -13.79 17.02 -24.03
N GLU A 177 -13.65 17.24 -25.34
CA GLU A 177 -12.69 16.51 -26.16
C GLU A 177 -11.34 17.21 -26.08
N VAL A 178 -10.46 16.64 -25.28
CA VAL A 178 -9.07 17.10 -25.18
C VAL A 178 -8.26 16.37 -26.24
N ALA A 179 -7.56 17.13 -27.10
CA ALA A 179 -6.64 16.55 -28.07
C ALA A 179 -5.46 15.88 -27.37
N LYS A 180 -4.90 14.83 -27.99
CA LYS A 180 -3.68 14.17 -27.50
C LYS A 180 -2.50 15.16 -27.55
N PRO A 181 -1.58 15.13 -26.57
CA PRO A 181 -0.38 15.97 -26.61
C PRO A 181 0.48 15.61 -27.83
N VAL A 182 0.88 16.61 -28.62
CA VAL A 182 1.68 16.43 -29.85
C VAL A 182 3.07 15.84 -29.54
N ASP A 183 3.68 16.23 -28.41
CA ASP A 183 5.02 15.79 -27.98
C ASP A 183 4.97 14.84 -26.75
N GLY A 184 3.85 14.13 -26.58
CA GLY A 184 3.66 13.21 -25.45
C GLY A 184 3.68 11.75 -25.89
N VAL A 185 4.22 10.87 -25.03
CA VAL A 185 4.15 9.42 -25.22
C VAL A 185 3.04 8.85 -24.33
N SER A 186 2.21 7.95 -24.84
CA SER A 186 1.19 7.32 -23.99
C SER A 186 1.87 6.39 -22.96
N VAL A 187 1.29 6.21 -21.77
CA VAL A 187 1.83 5.26 -20.79
C VAL A 187 1.93 3.83 -21.35
N ASP A 188 1.02 3.45 -22.24
CA ASP A 188 1.03 2.14 -22.90
C ASP A 188 2.17 2.03 -23.92
N GLN A 189 2.40 3.08 -24.71
CA GLN A 189 3.55 3.18 -25.62
C GLN A 189 4.87 3.17 -24.85
N ALA A 190 4.92 3.87 -23.71
CA ALA A 190 6.08 3.87 -22.83
C ALA A 190 6.40 2.46 -22.30
N ALA A 191 5.39 1.71 -21.86
CA ALA A 191 5.58 0.31 -21.44
C ALA A 191 6.14 -0.57 -22.58
N VAL A 192 5.74 -0.31 -23.83
CA VAL A 192 6.32 -0.99 -25.00
C VAL A 192 7.77 -0.55 -25.24
N MET A 193 8.07 0.75 -25.15
CA MET A 193 9.44 1.27 -25.28
C MET A 193 10.38 0.64 -24.25
N GLU A 194 9.92 0.51 -23.00
CA GLU A 194 10.64 -0.16 -21.92
C GLU A 194 10.90 -1.63 -22.26
N SER A 195 9.86 -2.36 -22.69
CA SER A 195 10.00 -3.78 -23.04
C SER A 195 10.93 -4.06 -24.24
N ARG A 196 11.11 -3.08 -25.13
CA ARG A 196 11.88 -3.23 -26.38
C ARG A 196 13.18 -2.45 -26.41
N GLN A 197 13.57 -1.83 -25.29
CA GLN A 197 14.75 -0.95 -25.19
C GLN A 197 14.80 0.16 -26.27
N ILE A 198 13.63 0.64 -26.71
CA ILE A 198 13.52 1.66 -27.76
C ILE A 198 13.72 3.03 -27.11
N THR A 199 14.77 3.74 -27.54
CA THR A 199 15.11 5.10 -27.06
C THR A 199 14.52 6.22 -27.92
N ASP A 200 14.04 5.91 -29.12
CA ASP A 200 13.53 6.87 -30.08
C ASP A 200 12.02 6.71 -30.29
N VAL A 201 11.27 7.74 -29.90
CA VAL A 201 9.80 7.78 -29.96
C VAL A 201 9.29 7.68 -31.41
N THR A 202 10.07 8.17 -32.39
CA THR A 202 9.67 8.16 -33.81
C THR A 202 9.65 6.77 -34.45
N LYS A 203 10.27 5.77 -33.80
CA LYS A 203 10.27 4.37 -34.24
C LYS A 203 9.04 3.57 -33.77
N ILE A 204 8.19 4.16 -32.93
CA ILE A 204 6.99 3.50 -32.40
C ILE A 204 5.90 3.43 -33.47
N ASP A 205 5.74 4.48 -34.28
CA ASP A 205 4.66 4.59 -35.27
C ASP A 205 4.89 3.71 -36.51
N GLN A 206 6.12 3.26 -36.77
CA GLN A 206 6.42 2.34 -37.89
C GLN A 206 6.09 0.87 -37.58
N VAL A 207 5.77 0.53 -36.33
CA VAL A 207 5.60 -0.87 -35.87
C VAL A 207 4.21 -1.14 -35.30
N LEU A 208 3.36 -0.11 -35.18
CA LEU A 208 1.93 -0.26 -34.86
C LEU A 208 1.12 -0.49 -36.15
N VAL A 209 1.40 -1.60 -36.84
CA VAL A 209 0.40 -2.20 -37.72
C VAL A 209 -0.43 -3.13 -36.83
N PRO A 210 -1.75 -2.94 -36.71
CA PRO A 210 -2.62 -3.99 -36.20
C PRO A 210 -2.48 -5.17 -37.18
N SER A 211 -1.62 -6.14 -36.88
CA SER A 211 -1.68 -7.41 -37.59
C SER A 211 -2.91 -8.13 -37.05
N ASP A 212 -4.04 -7.84 -37.66
CA ASP A 212 -5.23 -8.67 -37.59
C ASP A 212 -4.90 -10.02 -38.23
N GLU A 213 -4.40 -10.94 -37.42
CA GLU A 213 -4.63 -12.37 -37.58
C GLU A 213 -4.66 -12.98 -36.18
N ARG A 214 -5.82 -13.50 -35.79
CA ARG A 214 -5.96 -14.35 -34.60
C ARG A 214 -5.71 -15.80 -35.01
N PRO A 215 -4.70 -16.46 -34.45
CA PRO A 215 -4.78 -17.87 -34.12
C PRO A 215 -5.18 -18.03 -32.65
N SER A 216 -6.08 -18.96 -32.39
CA SER A 216 -6.61 -19.32 -31.07
C SER A 216 -5.59 -20.09 -30.21
N SER A 217 -5.60 -19.80 -28.90
CA SER A 217 -4.94 -20.47 -27.74
C SER A 217 -3.41 -20.61 -27.85
N GLU A 218 -2.57 -19.97 -27.03
CA GLU A 218 -2.35 -20.19 -25.59
C GLU A 218 -1.60 -18.97 -24.99
N LYS A 219 -2.29 -17.99 -24.40
CA LYS A 219 -1.61 -16.90 -23.69
C LYS A 219 -2.21 -16.64 -22.30
N PRO A 220 -1.40 -16.24 -21.31
CA PRO A 220 -1.89 -15.89 -19.98
C PRO A 220 -2.95 -14.79 -20.03
N SER A 221 -3.93 -14.83 -19.12
CA SER A 221 -5.06 -13.89 -19.13
C SER A 221 -4.70 -12.42 -18.86
N ASP A 222 -3.49 -12.15 -18.34
CA ASP A 222 -2.94 -10.82 -18.08
C ASP A 222 -1.96 -10.32 -19.16
N VAL A 223 -1.81 -11.04 -20.28
CA VAL A 223 -0.93 -10.65 -21.40
C VAL A 223 -1.75 -10.07 -22.55
N PHE A 224 -1.63 -8.75 -22.71
CA PHE A 224 -2.39 -7.99 -23.72
C PHE A 224 -1.62 -7.77 -25.03
N VAL A 225 -0.28 -7.83 -24.98
CA VAL A 225 0.61 -7.62 -26.12
C VAL A 225 1.65 -8.72 -26.14
N ASP A 226 1.85 -9.34 -27.29
CA ASP A 226 2.86 -10.37 -27.47
C ASP A 226 4.20 -9.69 -27.80
N VAL A 227 5.09 -9.68 -26.81
CA VAL A 227 6.45 -9.14 -26.93
C VAL A 227 7.42 -10.33 -27.01
N PRO A 228 8.15 -10.49 -28.15
CA PRO A 228 9.13 -11.57 -28.31
C PRO A 228 10.21 -11.54 -27.24
N ASP A 229 10.77 -12.69 -26.90
CA ASP A 229 11.93 -12.78 -26.01
C ASP A 229 13.21 -12.50 -26.80
N GLN A 230 14.10 -11.68 -26.22
CA GLN A 230 15.41 -11.40 -26.79
C GLN A 230 16.42 -12.38 -26.22
N VAL A 231 16.92 -13.30 -27.06
CA VAL A 231 17.90 -14.31 -26.66
C VAL A 231 19.26 -13.99 -27.25
N ILE A 232 20.28 -14.00 -26.40
CA ILE A 232 21.67 -13.85 -26.82
C ILE A 232 22.14 -15.18 -27.41
N VAL A 233 22.37 -15.21 -28.72
CA VAL A 233 22.87 -16.38 -29.45
C VAL A 233 24.31 -16.15 -29.88
N ASN A 234 25.18 -17.06 -29.47
CA ASN A 234 26.58 -17.09 -29.90
C ASN A 234 26.68 -17.92 -31.19
N THR A 235 26.85 -17.25 -32.32
CA THR A 235 27.06 -17.89 -33.62
C THR A 235 28.55 -18.01 -33.89
N THR A 236 29.03 -19.25 -33.99
CA THR A 236 30.41 -19.54 -34.40
C THR A 236 30.49 -19.46 -35.92
N ASN A 237 31.23 -18.50 -36.44
CA ASN A 237 31.48 -18.36 -37.87
C ASN A 237 32.45 -19.44 -38.36
N SER A 238 32.46 -19.68 -39.67
CA SER A 238 33.30 -20.69 -40.34
C SER A 238 34.82 -20.48 -40.18
N ASP A 239 35.24 -19.33 -39.65
CA ASP A 239 36.62 -18.99 -39.30
C ASP A 239 36.99 -19.26 -37.82
N GLY A 240 36.04 -19.77 -37.02
CA GLY A 240 36.21 -20.03 -35.59
C GLY A 240 35.96 -18.82 -34.68
N SER A 241 35.61 -17.65 -35.24
CA SER A 241 35.21 -16.49 -34.45
C SER A 241 33.78 -16.64 -33.91
N VAL A 242 33.55 -16.26 -32.65
CA VAL A 242 32.21 -16.28 -32.03
C VAL A 242 31.64 -14.88 -32.11
N THR A 243 30.58 -14.71 -32.90
CA THR A 243 29.79 -13.47 -32.94
C THR A 243 28.52 -13.63 -32.10
N THR A 244 28.34 -12.71 -31.15
CA THR A 244 27.14 -12.65 -30.31
C THR A 244 26.08 -11.81 -31.01
N SER A 245 24.92 -12.40 -31.30
CA SER A 245 23.78 -11.73 -31.92
C SER A 245 22.55 -11.86 -31.02
N ILE A 246 21.72 -10.82 -30.97
CA ILE A 246 20.44 -10.85 -30.25
C ILE A 246 19.39 -11.31 -31.26
N VAL A 247 18.78 -12.46 -30.99
CA VAL A 247 17.73 -13.04 -31.84
C VAL A 247 16.41 -12.94 -31.10
N GLU A 248 15.39 -12.44 -31.80
CA GLU A 248 14.01 -12.44 -31.30
C GLU A 248 13.45 -13.86 -31.43
N LYS A 249 12.91 -14.38 -30.33
CA LYS A 249 12.27 -15.68 -30.28
C LYS A 249 10.85 -15.52 -29.75
N ASP A 250 9.92 -16.29 -30.33
CA ASP A 250 8.55 -16.36 -29.82
C ASP A 250 8.54 -16.78 -28.35
N ARG A 251 7.71 -16.10 -27.58
CA ARG A 251 7.61 -16.31 -26.15
C ARG A 251 6.87 -17.60 -25.85
N VAL A 252 7.47 -18.42 -25.00
CA VAL A 252 6.85 -19.64 -24.49
C VAL A 252 6.38 -19.41 -23.06
N TRP A 253 5.12 -19.73 -22.79
CA TRP A 253 4.53 -19.55 -21.47
C TRP A 253 4.57 -20.86 -20.67
N SER A 254 4.86 -20.78 -19.38
CA SER A 254 4.79 -21.93 -18.48
C SER A 254 3.34 -22.33 -18.19
N GLU A 255 3.12 -23.56 -17.73
CA GLU A 255 1.80 -24.02 -17.28
C GLU A 255 1.24 -23.11 -16.17
N ASN A 256 2.09 -22.67 -15.23
CA ASN A 256 1.68 -21.76 -14.16
C ASN A 256 1.27 -20.39 -14.72
N ALA A 257 1.97 -19.85 -15.71
CA ALA A 257 1.59 -18.61 -16.37
C ALA A 257 0.24 -18.75 -17.12
N LEU A 258 0.04 -19.83 -17.85
CA LEU A 258 -1.22 -20.10 -18.56
C LEU A 258 -2.41 -20.26 -17.60
N LYS A 259 -2.19 -20.91 -16.45
CA LYS A 259 -3.24 -21.20 -15.47
C LYS A 259 -3.56 -20.03 -14.53
N HIS A 260 -2.56 -19.24 -14.15
CA HIS A 260 -2.68 -18.26 -13.07
C HIS A 260 -2.40 -16.81 -13.49
N GLY A 261 -2.09 -16.59 -14.76
CA GLY A 261 -1.56 -15.32 -15.25
C GLY A 261 -0.04 -15.26 -15.13
N LEU A 262 0.58 -14.51 -16.03
CA LEU A 262 2.02 -14.31 -16.13
C LEU A 262 2.64 -13.84 -14.82
N SER A 263 2.02 -12.87 -14.14
CA SER A 263 2.59 -12.32 -12.92
C SER A 263 2.68 -13.35 -11.78
N LEU A 264 1.69 -14.25 -11.64
CA LEU A 264 1.77 -15.32 -10.64
C LEU A 264 2.63 -16.49 -11.13
N GLY A 265 2.62 -16.78 -12.45
CA GLY A 265 3.51 -17.75 -13.07
C GLY A 265 4.98 -17.47 -12.79
N ILE A 266 5.46 -16.26 -13.08
CA ILE A 266 6.84 -15.83 -12.80
C ILE A 266 7.20 -16.05 -11.33
N ARG A 267 6.30 -15.72 -10.39
CA ARG A 267 6.54 -15.94 -8.95
C ARG A 267 6.74 -17.41 -8.61
N LEU A 268 5.83 -18.26 -9.08
CA LEU A 268 5.83 -19.69 -8.79
C LEU A 268 6.97 -20.43 -9.49
N ASP A 269 7.32 -20.03 -10.71
CA ASP A 269 8.32 -20.72 -11.54
C ASP A 269 9.75 -20.28 -11.22
N THR A 270 9.93 -19.00 -10.87
CA THR A 270 11.27 -18.41 -10.78
C THR A 270 11.53 -17.73 -9.44
N LEU A 271 10.75 -16.72 -9.06
CA LEU A 271 11.12 -15.82 -7.95
C LEU A 271 11.08 -16.52 -6.60
N TRP A 272 9.98 -17.20 -6.28
CA TRP A 272 9.82 -17.87 -5.00
C TRP A 272 10.73 -19.10 -4.87
N PRO A 273 10.89 -19.96 -5.90
CA PRO A 273 11.91 -21.01 -5.87
C PRO A 273 13.33 -20.49 -5.67
N ARG A 274 13.71 -19.39 -6.34
CA ARG A 274 15.03 -18.77 -6.17
C ARG A 274 15.21 -18.20 -4.77
N ALA A 275 14.18 -17.58 -4.18
CA ALA A 275 14.21 -17.11 -2.80
C ALA A 275 14.41 -18.27 -1.80
N VAL A 276 13.71 -19.39 -2.01
CA VAL A 276 13.88 -20.61 -1.22
C VAL A 276 15.28 -21.18 -1.38
N ALA A 277 15.81 -21.25 -2.61
CA ALA A 277 17.17 -21.69 -2.86
C ALA A 277 18.22 -20.79 -2.17
N GLY A 278 18.00 -19.48 -2.17
CA GLY A 278 18.82 -18.50 -1.45
C GLY A 278 18.84 -18.76 0.06
N PHE A 279 17.69 -19.09 0.65
CA PHE A 279 17.60 -19.47 2.06
C PHE A 279 18.32 -20.80 2.35
N LEU A 280 18.12 -21.80 1.48
CA LEU A 280 18.75 -23.12 1.64
C LEU A 280 20.27 -23.09 1.45
N ARG A 281 20.82 -22.10 0.73
CA ARG A 281 22.27 -21.90 0.59
C ARG A 281 22.95 -21.65 1.93
N ASN A 282 22.33 -20.87 2.81
CA ASN A 282 22.75 -20.70 4.19
C ASN A 282 21.52 -20.33 5.05
N PRO A 283 20.95 -21.28 5.81
CA PRO A 283 19.74 -21.03 6.57
C PRO A 283 19.85 -19.90 7.62
N PHE A 284 21.06 -19.57 8.08
CA PHE A 284 21.25 -18.50 9.06
C PHE A 284 21.39 -17.11 8.43
N PHE A 285 22.13 -17.01 7.32
CA PHE A 285 22.53 -15.73 6.71
C PHE A 285 21.97 -15.50 5.29
N GLY A 286 21.30 -16.48 4.71
CA GLY A 286 20.80 -16.43 3.34
C GLY A 286 21.93 -16.37 2.30
N SER A 287 21.60 -15.87 1.12
CA SER A 287 22.48 -15.77 -0.03
C SER A 287 23.12 -14.38 -0.21
N GLY A 288 22.71 -13.39 0.58
CA GLY A 288 23.13 -11.99 0.49
C GLY A 288 22.11 -11.11 -0.23
N TYR A 289 22.14 -9.80 0.02
CA TYR A 289 21.27 -8.83 -0.64
C TYR A 289 21.48 -8.81 -2.16
N ALA A 290 20.39 -8.65 -2.90
CA ALA A 290 20.38 -8.51 -4.36
C ALA A 290 21.00 -9.71 -5.12
N THR A 291 20.88 -10.91 -4.54
CA THR A 291 21.40 -12.15 -5.13
C THR A 291 20.32 -13.08 -5.67
N LEU A 292 19.07 -12.95 -5.23
CA LEU A 292 18.01 -13.93 -5.52
C LEU A 292 17.69 -14.04 -7.01
N ASN A 293 17.81 -12.96 -7.76
CA ASN A 293 17.50 -12.97 -9.20
C ASN A 293 18.75 -13.10 -10.08
N LYS A 294 19.93 -13.35 -9.49
CA LYS A 294 21.21 -13.41 -10.20
C LYS A 294 21.72 -14.84 -10.32
N GLU A 295 22.27 -15.15 -11.48
CA GLU A 295 23.02 -16.36 -11.80
C GLU A 295 24.50 -16.20 -11.46
N GLY A 296 25.02 -14.96 -11.44
CA GLY A 296 26.40 -14.66 -11.06
C GLY A 296 26.58 -13.25 -10.48
N PRO A 297 27.68 -12.99 -9.75
CA PRO A 297 27.92 -11.70 -9.08
C PRO A 297 27.92 -10.49 -10.03
N SER A 298 28.45 -10.69 -11.24
CA SER A 298 28.58 -9.64 -12.26
C SER A 298 27.35 -9.49 -13.16
N GLN A 299 26.32 -10.33 -13.00
CA GLN A 299 25.13 -10.26 -13.83
C GLN A 299 24.31 -9.04 -13.44
N PHE A 300 24.02 -8.20 -14.44
CA PHE A 300 23.03 -7.16 -14.34
C PHE A 300 21.63 -7.75 -14.53
N THR A 301 20.69 -7.38 -13.65
CA THR A 301 19.29 -7.78 -13.74
C THR A 301 18.45 -6.52 -13.91
N GLU A 302 17.67 -6.44 -14.97
CA GLU A 302 16.82 -5.26 -15.26
C GLU A 302 15.73 -5.07 -14.20
N ALA A 303 15.19 -6.17 -13.67
CA ALA A 303 14.19 -6.16 -12.60
C ALA A 303 14.66 -7.02 -11.42
N GLU A 304 14.66 -6.42 -10.23
CA GLU A 304 15.06 -7.10 -8.99
C GLU A 304 13.91 -7.10 -7.97
N SER A 305 12.97 -8.03 -8.15
CA SER A 305 11.91 -8.30 -7.17
C SER A 305 11.74 -9.78 -6.89
N THR A 306 11.30 -10.10 -5.69
CA THR A 306 10.81 -11.44 -5.30
C THR A 306 9.27 -11.46 -5.26
N ASP A 307 8.65 -10.27 -5.22
CA ASP A 307 7.21 -10.09 -5.04
C ASP A 307 6.68 -10.88 -3.85
N ASN A 308 7.46 -10.95 -2.78
CA ASN A 308 7.13 -11.53 -1.49
C ASN A 308 8.26 -11.16 -0.53
N ASN A 309 8.00 -10.14 0.30
CA ASN A 309 9.03 -9.59 1.17
C ASN A 309 9.46 -10.59 2.26
N PHE A 310 8.62 -11.57 2.63
CA PHE A 310 9.00 -12.61 3.59
C PHE A 310 10.03 -13.57 2.98
N LEU A 311 9.73 -14.08 1.79
CA LEU A 311 10.65 -14.94 1.05
C LEU A 311 11.93 -14.19 0.68
N ARG A 312 11.82 -12.92 0.29
CA ARG A 312 12.98 -12.07 0.02
C ARG A 312 13.89 -11.97 1.25
N THR A 313 13.35 -11.59 2.41
CA THR A 313 14.15 -11.45 3.63
C THR A 313 14.77 -12.80 4.04
N LEU A 314 14.02 -13.91 3.96
CA LEU A 314 14.58 -15.25 4.24
C LEU A 314 15.69 -15.61 3.26
N GLY A 315 15.49 -15.40 1.97
CA GLY A 315 16.43 -15.76 0.92
C GLY A 315 17.71 -14.93 0.97
N GLU A 316 17.60 -13.63 1.22
CA GLU A 316 18.74 -12.71 1.22
C GLU A 316 19.51 -12.70 2.54
N THR A 317 18.81 -12.83 3.68
CA THR A 317 19.40 -12.60 5.02
C THR A 317 19.29 -13.77 5.98
N GLY A 318 18.63 -14.86 5.56
CA GLY A 318 18.45 -16.06 6.36
C GLY A 318 17.51 -15.88 7.55
N ALA A 319 17.49 -16.88 8.43
CA ALA A 319 16.65 -16.89 9.62
C ALA A 319 17.00 -15.75 10.59
N LEU A 320 18.27 -15.37 10.71
CA LEU A 320 18.68 -14.30 11.63
C LEU A 320 18.13 -12.95 11.18
N GLY A 321 18.34 -12.58 9.92
CA GLY A 321 17.80 -11.33 9.39
C GLY A 321 16.27 -11.30 9.41
N PHE A 322 15.63 -12.42 9.09
CA PHE A 322 14.17 -12.54 9.19
C PHE A 322 13.64 -12.32 10.62
N ILE A 323 14.19 -13.03 11.61
CA ILE A 323 13.77 -12.92 13.01
C ILE A 323 14.03 -11.51 13.52
N THR A 324 15.18 -10.91 13.22
CA THR A 324 15.49 -9.55 13.64
C THR A 324 14.55 -8.52 13.01
N PHE A 325 14.36 -8.57 11.70
CA PHE A 325 13.55 -7.58 10.98
C PHE A 325 12.07 -7.65 11.39
N TYR A 326 11.45 -8.83 11.29
CA TYR A 326 10.04 -9.00 11.67
C TYR A 326 9.85 -8.96 13.19
N GLY A 327 10.86 -9.33 13.97
CA GLY A 327 10.88 -9.15 15.42
C GLY A 327 10.72 -7.69 15.83
N ILE A 328 11.44 -6.77 15.18
CA ILE A 328 11.30 -5.32 15.41
C ILE A 328 9.88 -4.85 15.10
N ILE A 329 9.29 -5.32 13.99
CA ILE A 329 7.90 -4.99 13.64
C ILE A 329 6.92 -5.50 14.70
N ILE A 330 7.07 -6.74 15.17
CA ILE A 330 6.24 -7.31 16.23
C ILE A 330 6.40 -6.53 17.54
N LEU A 331 7.61 -6.13 17.89
CA LEU A 331 7.86 -5.31 19.08
C LEU A 331 7.21 -3.93 18.95
N ALA A 332 7.24 -3.30 17.77
CA ALA A 332 6.54 -2.06 17.51
C ALA A 332 5.02 -2.22 17.67
N ILE A 333 4.42 -3.31 17.15
CA ILE A 333 3.00 -3.64 17.34
C ILE A 333 2.69 -3.84 18.83
N LYS A 334 3.53 -4.57 19.58
CA LYS A 334 3.36 -4.75 21.04
C LYS A 334 3.43 -3.42 21.79
N MET A 335 4.35 -2.53 21.41
CA MET A 335 4.47 -1.20 21.99
C MET A 335 3.24 -0.33 21.68
N ALA A 336 2.74 -0.38 20.44
CA ALA A 336 1.50 0.28 20.03
C ALA A 336 0.29 -0.24 20.82
N TRP A 337 0.17 -1.56 20.98
CA TRP A 337 -0.88 -2.17 21.81
C TRP A 337 -0.83 -1.70 23.25
N LYS A 338 0.37 -1.68 23.87
CA LYS A 338 0.52 -1.18 25.24
C LYS A 338 0.07 0.29 25.33
N LEU A 339 0.43 1.11 24.34
CA LEU A 339 -0.02 2.49 24.26
C LEU A 339 -1.55 2.59 24.17
N THR A 340 -2.22 1.72 23.40
CA THR A 340 -3.70 1.75 23.32
C THR A 340 -4.38 1.43 24.64
N GLN A 341 -3.73 0.67 25.53
CA GLN A 341 -4.26 0.34 26.85
C GLN A 341 -4.09 1.50 27.85
N THR A 342 -2.95 2.19 27.82
CA THR A 342 -2.62 3.23 28.82
C THR A 342 -3.03 4.64 28.39
N ALA A 343 -3.11 4.91 27.08
CA ALA A 343 -3.38 6.23 26.55
C ALA A 343 -4.86 6.57 26.43
N LYS A 344 -5.14 7.86 26.18
CA LYS A 344 -6.45 8.40 25.80
C LYS A 344 -6.25 9.38 24.64
N GLY A 345 -7.30 9.70 23.88
CA GLY A 345 -7.21 10.71 22.83
C GLY A 345 -6.33 10.30 21.65
N TRP A 346 -5.49 11.22 21.17
CA TRP A 346 -4.71 11.08 19.94
C TRP A 346 -3.58 10.05 20.09
N GLU A 347 -3.00 9.88 21.29
CA GLU A 347 -1.98 8.86 21.54
C GLU A 347 -2.55 7.44 21.41
N LYS A 348 -3.80 7.23 21.86
CA LYS A 348 -4.50 5.96 21.65
C LYS A 348 -4.78 5.73 20.16
N ALA A 349 -5.09 6.79 19.42
CA ALA A 349 -5.29 6.71 17.98
C ALA A 349 -4.01 6.35 17.23
N ILE A 350 -2.86 6.91 17.63
CA ILE A 350 -1.55 6.48 17.08
C ILE A 350 -1.35 4.98 17.30
N GLY A 351 -1.62 4.48 18.51
CA GLY A 351 -1.48 3.05 18.79
C GLY A 351 -2.32 2.18 17.84
N TRP A 352 -3.62 2.45 17.71
CA TRP A 352 -4.49 1.68 16.80
C TRP A 352 -4.14 1.87 15.32
N GLY A 353 -3.78 3.10 14.93
CA GLY A 353 -3.35 3.43 13.58
C GLY A 353 -2.11 2.66 13.15
N ILE A 354 -1.13 2.54 14.04
CA ILE A 354 0.11 1.80 13.79
C ILE A 354 -0.14 0.30 13.78
N ILE A 355 -0.98 -0.23 14.69
CA ILE A 355 -1.38 -1.65 14.62
C ILE A 355 -2.02 -1.95 13.26
N GLY A 356 -2.99 -1.12 12.83
CA GLY A 356 -3.67 -1.27 11.55
C GLY A 356 -2.71 -1.17 10.37
N GLY A 357 -1.86 -0.15 10.33
CA GLY A 357 -0.89 0.07 9.25
C GLY A 357 0.19 -1.02 9.19
N SER A 358 0.76 -1.44 10.31
CA SER A 358 1.76 -2.51 10.36
C SER A 358 1.18 -3.87 9.96
N VAL A 359 -0.01 -4.24 10.47
CA VAL A 359 -0.65 -5.51 10.08
C VAL A 359 -1.06 -5.48 8.61
N GLY A 360 -1.60 -4.36 8.13
CA GLY A 360 -1.88 -4.17 6.70
C GLY A 360 -0.61 -4.33 5.85
N LEU A 361 0.49 -3.69 6.23
CA LEU A 361 1.73 -3.77 5.47
C LEU A 361 2.34 -5.18 5.49
N LEU A 362 2.21 -5.92 6.58
CA LEU A 362 2.57 -7.35 6.64
C LEU A 362 1.71 -8.22 5.71
N ILE A 363 0.42 -7.92 5.55
CA ILE A 363 -0.43 -8.62 4.56
C ILE A 363 0.04 -8.28 3.14
N ASN A 364 0.35 -7.00 2.89
CA ASN A 364 0.82 -6.56 1.58
C ASN A 364 2.17 -7.19 1.21
N ALA A 365 3.03 -7.43 2.21
CA ALA A 365 4.33 -8.09 2.08
C ALA A 365 4.28 -9.54 1.56
N LEU A 366 3.09 -10.18 1.53
CA LEU A 366 2.92 -11.52 0.96
C LEU A 366 3.12 -11.56 -0.57
N TYR A 367 2.89 -10.44 -1.26
CA TYR A 367 2.88 -10.38 -2.73
C TYR A 367 3.69 -9.21 -3.30
N ILE A 368 4.27 -8.37 -2.46
CA ILE A 368 4.98 -7.16 -2.87
C ILE A 368 6.18 -6.97 -1.92
N ASP A 369 7.32 -6.54 -2.46
CA ASP A 369 8.53 -6.21 -1.70
C ASP A 369 8.42 -4.83 -1.02
N VAL A 370 7.36 -4.65 -0.21
CA VAL A 370 6.96 -3.35 0.36
C VAL A 370 8.00 -2.71 1.28
N TYR A 371 8.86 -3.48 1.93
CA TYR A 371 9.89 -2.96 2.83
C TYR A 371 11.21 -2.68 2.11
N ALA A 372 11.39 -3.19 0.89
CA ALA A 372 12.51 -2.81 0.01
C ALA A 372 12.21 -1.50 -0.73
N ALA A 373 10.93 -1.18 -0.97
CA ALA A 373 10.52 0.08 -1.56
C ALA A 373 10.84 1.26 -0.63
N SER A 374 11.85 2.07 -0.99
CA SER A 374 12.41 3.13 -0.14
C SER A 374 11.36 4.09 0.42
N LYS A 375 10.41 4.52 -0.41
CA LYS A 375 9.36 5.47 -0.02
C LYS A 375 8.37 4.89 0.99
N VAL A 376 8.09 3.59 0.88
CA VAL A 376 7.24 2.86 1.84
C VAL A 376 8.03 2.63 3.13
N ALA A 377 9.29 2.16 3.01
CA ALA A 377 10.17 1.90 4.13
C ALA A 377 10.43 3.16 4.99
N PHE A 378 10.81 4.28 4.37
CA PHE A 378 11.04 5.54 5.09
C PHE A 378 9.77 6.04 5.79
N THR A 379 8.62 5.95 5.13
CA THR A 379 7.33 6.32 5.73
C THR A 379 7.01 5.44 6.93
N TYR A 380 7.18 4.12 6.79
CA TYR A 380 6.92 3.16 7.85
C TYR A 380 7.78 3.45 9.09
N TRP A 381 9.10 3.58 8.91
CA TRP A 381 10.01 3.84 10.01
C TRP A 381 9.80 5.22 10.65
N ALA A 382 9.41 6.24 9.88
CA ALA A 382 9.02 7.54 10.42
C ALA A 382 7.78 7.44 11.34
N VAL A 383 6.78 6.65 10.94
CA VAL A 383 5.59 6.39 11.75
C VAL A 383 5.93 5.59 13.01
N ILE A 384 6.89 4.65 12.95
CA ILE A 384 7.42 3.98 14.15
C ILE A 384 8.18 4.96 15.06
N GLY A 385 8.90 5.93 14.51
CA GLY A 385 9.48 7.03 15.29
C GLY A 385 8.42 7.85 16.03
N LEU A 386 7.30 8.14 15.36
CA LEU A 386 6.14 8.81 15.95
C LEU A 386 5.50 8.00 17.09
N LEU A 387 5.45 6.67 16.99
CA LEU A 387 5.03 5.80 18.10
C LEU A 387 5.89 6.01 19.35
N ASN A 388 7.22 5.99 19.18
CA ASN A 388 8.16 6.15 20.28
C ASN A 388 7.94 7.52 20.97
N GLY A 389 7.75 8.58 20.18
CA GLY A 389 7.40 9.90 20.70
C GLY A 389 6.10 9.90 21.50
N ALA A 390 5.04 9.25 20.98
CA ALA A 390 3.75 9.16 21.67
C ALA A 390 3.83 8.35 22.98
N VAL A 391 4.62 7.28 23.00
CA VAL A 391 4.88 6.47 24.20
C VAL A 391 5.61 7.30 25.26
N ASN A 392 6.66 8.02 24.88
CA ASN A 392 7.42 8.87 25.81
C ASN A 392 6.56 9.98 26.40
N LEU A 393 5.73 10.64 25.58
CA LEU A 393 4.79 11.67 26.05
C LEU A 393 3.74 11.10 27.01
N ASN A 394 3.23 9.90 26.75
CA ASN A 394 2.29 9.23 27.63
C ASN A 394 2.91 8.92 29.00
N GLN A 395 4.12 8.36 29.00
CA GLN A 395 4.84 8.03 30.24
C GLN A 395 5.16 9.28 31.06
N ALA A 396 5.59 10.37 30.42
CA ALA A 396 5.84 11.64 31.09
C ALA A 396 4.57 12.19 31.77
N LYS A 397 3.41 12.15 31.08
CA LYS A 397 2.12 12.55 31.67
C LYS A 397 1.75 11.72 32.89
N PHE A 398 1.98 10.41 32.84
CA PHE A 398 1.72 9.51 33.95
C PHE A 398 2.62 9.82 35.15
N SER A 399 3.92 10.03 34.92
CA SER A 399 4.88 10.40 35.96
C SER A 399 4.50 11.71 36.66
N ILE A 400 4.22 12.77 35.89
CA ILE A 400 3.79 14.07 36.43
C ILE A 400 2.51 13.93 37.26
N SER A 401 1.52 13.19 36.76
CA SER A 401 0.28 12.95 37.49
C SER A 401 0.52 12.23 38.83
N ASN A 402 1.45 11.28 38.90
CA ASN A 402 1.75 10.57 40.14
C ASN A 402 2.49 11.46 41.14
N THR A 403 3.43 12.27 40.68
CA THR A 403 4.13 13.25 41.52
C THR A 403 3.17 14.28 42.11
N LEU A 404 2.25 14.81 41.29
CA LEU A 404 1.22 15.76 41.76
C LEU A 404 0.29 15.13 42.80
N LYS A 405 -0.15 13.88 42.58
CA LYS A 405 -0.95 13.13 43.56
C LYS A 405 -0.20 12.92 44.87
N ALA A 406 1.07 12.49 44.80
CA ALA A 406 1.89 12.27 45.99
C ALA A 406 2.09 13.57 46.78
N SER A 407 2.34 14.69 46.11
CA SER A 407 2.46 16.02 46.74
C SER A 407 1.14 16.48 47.37
N ALA A 408 0.00 16.27 46.70
CA ALA A 408 -1.32 16.58 47.24
C ALA A 408 -1.63 15.77 48.50
N THR A 409 -1.33 14.46 48.50
CA THR A 409 -1.51 13.59 49.68
C THR A 409 -0.63 14.03 50.85
N LYS A 410 0.63 14.41 50.58
CA LYS A 410 1.52 14.97 51.62
C LYS A 410 0.99 16.29 52.19
N LEU A 411 0.48 17.19 51.35
CA LEU A 411 -0.14 18.45 51.80
C LEU A 411 -1.38 18.19 52.65
N GLU A 412 -2.23 17.25 52.25
CA GLU A 412 -3.44 16.88 53.00
C GLU A 412 -3.10 16.29 54.38
N GLN A 413 -2.07 15.44 54.46
CA GLN A 413 -1.52 14.90 55.72
C GLN A 413 -0.83 15.97 56.57
N ALA A 414 -0.20 16.97 55.96
CA ALA A 414 0.44 18.09 56.65
C ALA A 414 -0.56 19.16 57.13
N THR A 415 -1.79 19.19 56.60
CA THR A 415 -2.83 20.08 57.10
C THR A 415 -3.29 19.63 58.50
N PRO A 416 -3.19 20.51 59.52
CA PRO A 416 -3.58 20.14 60.89
C PRO A 416 -5.05 19.73 60.94
N SER A 417 -5.32 18.61 61.63
CA SER A 417 -6.69 18.09 61.81
C SER A 417 -7.64 19.17 62.33
N LYS A 418 -8.95 19.05 62.05
CA LYS A 418 -9.98 19.95 62.60
C LYS A 418 -9.88 20.08 64.15
N LYS A 419 -9.39 19.04 64.84
CA LYS A 419 -9.12 19.04 66.29
C LYS A 419 -7.95 19.96 66.66
N THR A 420 -6.87 19.94 65.87
CA THR A 420 -5.67 20.76 66.08
C THR A 420 -5.91 22.24 65.73
N LYS A 421 -6.73 22.53 64.70
CA LYS A 421 -7.20 23.91 64.42
C LYS A 421 -8.06 24.49 65.55
N ARG A 422 -8.85 23.66 66.26
CA ARG A 422 -9.64 24.08 67.43
C ARG A 422 -8.76 24.38 68.65
N LEU A 423 -7.71 23.59 68.87
CA LEU A 423 -6.68 23.82 69.92
C LEU A 423 -5.86 25.09 69.68
N PHE A 424 -5.48 25.38 68.43
CA PHE A 424 -4.81 26.65 68.08
C PHE A 424 -5.72 27.88 68.24
N LYS A 425 -7.03 27.73 67.95
CA LYS A 425 -8.02 28.81 68.17
C LYS A 425 -8.27 29.07 69.66
N HIS A 426 -8.22 28.04 70.51
CA HIS A 426 -8.31 28.20 71.97
C HIS A 426 -7.02 28.78 72.59
N ARG A 427 -5.82 28.36 72.14
CA ARG A 427 -4.55 28.90 72.64
C ARG A 427 -4.34 30.38 72.33
N ARG A 428 -4.81 30.88 71.17
CA ARG A 428 -4.78 32.31 70.84
C ARG A 428 -5.73 33.17 71.69
N ALA A 429 -6.80 32.57 72.24
CA ALA A 429 -7.74 33.29 73.11
C ALA A 429 -7.22 33.43 74.56
N THR A 430 -6.27 32.59 74.98
CA THR A 430 -5.66 32.64 76.32
C THR A 430 -4.34 33.42 76.39
N THR A 431 -3.79 33.90 75.27
CA THR A 431 -2.57 34.75 75.24
C THR A 431 -2.86 36.25 75.08
N LEU A 432 -4.14 36.65 75.14
CA LEU A 432 -4.61 38.04 74.98
C LEU A 432 -5.38 38.55 76.22
N LYS A 433 -5.07 38.02 77.41
CA LYS A 433 -5.55 38.56 78.69
C LYS A 433 -4.39 39.00 79.55
#